data_AF-A0A5C8KZL8-F1
#
_entry.id   AF-A0A5C8KZL8-F1
#
_cell.length_a   1.000
_cell.length_b   1.000
_cell.length_c   1.000
_cell.angle_alpha   90.00
_cell.angle_beta   90.00
_cell.angle_gamma   90.00
#
_symmetry.space_group_name_H-M   'P 1'
#
loop_
_entity.id
_entity.type
_entity.pdbx_description
1 polymer ?
#
loop_
_entity_poly.entity_id
_entity_poly.type
_entity_poly.pdbx_seq_one_letter_code
_entity_poly.pdbx_strand_id
1 'polypeptide(L)'
;MWMVLGVFGRVLSWPMGFIQLSMGAGRWFMATEAIFLSLQALLATWLVPRHGVVGAAYAFALCYLFYTAGMAWVGYRLIGFHWSRAVIRMVVSAASLITLAFVGQHFLDGAMALISGATICVSGALWSMRGLAHRLPAENPLITIAKRIPGMRYLLFLGESK
;
A
#
# COMPACT_ATOMS: atom_id res chain seq x y z
N MET A 1 1.89 -9.94 14.22
CA MET A 1 1.91 -8.80 13.30
C MET A 1 2.56 -9.22 11.98
N TRP A 2 1.80 -9.78 11.03
CA TRP A 2 2.31 -10.17 9.69
C TRP A 2 1.31 -9.79 8.58
N MET A 3 0.03 -9.67 8.94
CA MET A 3 -1.05 -9.23 8.03
C MET A 3 -0.84 -7.83 7.46
N VAL A 4 -0.10 -6.94 8.15
CA VAL A 4 0.13 -5.55 7.70
C VAL A 4 0.73 -5.49 6.30
N LEU A 5 1.63 -6.42 5.94
CA LEU A 5 2.18 -6.51 4.59
C LEU A 5 1.11 -6.80 3.54
N GLY A 6 0.18 -7.73 3.84
CA GLY A 6 -0.94 -8.00 2.94
C GLY A 6 -1.96 -6.86 2.88
N VAL A 7 -2.19 -6.16 3.99
CA VAL A 7 -3.05 -4.95 4.00
C VAL A 7 -2.45 -3.85 3.14
N PHE A 8 -1.13 -3.66 3.20
CA PHE A 8 -0.44 -2.71 2.31
C PHE A 8 -0.63 -3.07 0.83
N GLY A 9 -0.45 -4.35 0.47
CA GLY A 9 -0.74 -4.83 -0.89
C GLY A 9 -2.19 -4.58 -1.32
N ARG A 10 -3.15 -4.78 -0.41
CA ARG A 10 -4.58 -4.51 -0.66
C ARG A 10 -4.87 -3.05 -1.00
N VAL A 11 -4.23 -2.12 -0.31
CA VAL A 11 -4.38 -0.67 -0.58
C VAL A 11 -3.88 -0.33 -1.99
N LEU A 12 -2.80 -0.96 -2.44
CA LEU A 12 -2.25 -0.74 -3.78
C LEU A 12 -3.11 -1.36 -4.88
N SER A 13 -3.68 -2.53 -4.63
CA SER A 13 -4.39 -3.28 -5.66
C SER A 13 -5.81 -2.78 -5.93
N TRP A 14 -6.46 -2.20 -4.92
CA TRP A 14 -7.79 -1.62 -5.01
C TRP A 14 -8.01 -0.64 -6.17
N PRO A 15 -7.20 0.44 -6.35
CA PRO A 15 -7.37 1.37 -7.47
C PRO A 15 -7.25 0.68 -8.84
N MET A 16 -6.43 -0.37 -8.95
CA MET A 16 -6.29 -1.12 -10.20
C MET A 16 -7.52 -2.01 -10.49
N GLY A 17 -8.22 -2.48 -9.45
CA GLY A 17 -9.52 -3.17 -9.60
C GLY A 17 -10.57 -2.32 -10.31
N PHE A 18 -10.60 -1.02 -10.01
CA PHE A 18 -11.52 -0.08 -10.64
C PHE A 18 -11.27 0.09 -12.16
N ILE A 19 -10.06 -0.18 -12.65
CA ILE A 19 -9.77 -0.14 -14.10
C ILE A 19 -10.62 -1.18 -14.84
N GLN A 20 -10.73 -2.40 -14.30
CA GLN A 20 -11.50 -3.47 -14.93
C GLN A 20 -13.01 -3.21 -14.84
N LEU A 21 -13.47 -2.67 -13.71
CA LEU A 21 -14.87 -2.32 -13.49
C LEU A 21 -15.33 -1.19 -14.41
N SER A 22 -14.52 -0.13 -14.54
CA SER A 22 -14.84 1.03 -15.39
C SER A 22 -14.87 0.70 -16.89
N MET A 23 -14.06 -0.26 -17.33
CA MET A 23 -14.07 -0.75 -18.72
C MET A 23 -15.20 -1.76 -19.01
N GLY A 24 -16.04 -2.10 -18.03
CA GLY A 24 -17.06 -3.14 -18.18
C GLY A 24 -16.48 -4.53 -18.47
N ALA A 25 -15.20 -4.76 -18.15
CA ALA A 25 -14.46 -5.97 -18.47
C ALA A 25 -14.76 -7.11 -17.47
N GLY A 26 -16.05 -7.41 -17.26
CA GLY A 26 -16.51 -8.35 -16.24
C GLY A 26 -15.89 -9.76 -16.35
N ARG A 27 -15.60 -10.23 -17.57
CA ARG A 27 -14.90 -11.50 -17.79
C ARG A 27 -13.46 -11.48 -17.25
N TRP A 28 -12.73 -10.39 -17.44
CA TRP A 28 -11.38 -10.23 -16.91
C TRP A 28 -11.42 -10.16 -15.39
N PHE A 29 -12.34 -9.37 -14.84
CA PHE A 29 -12.53 -9.23 -13.40
C PHE A 29 -12.85 -10.57 -12.73
N MET A 30 -13.80 -11.33 -13.27
CA MET A 30 -14.14 -12.65 -12.72
C MET A 30 -12.98 -13.63 -12.84
N ALA A 31 -12.25 -13.65 -13.96
CA ALA A 31 -11.09 -14.52 -14.12
C ALA A 31 -9.99 -14.18 -13.11
N THR A 32 -9.65 -12.91 -12.93
CA THR A 32 -8.62 -12.50 -11.96
C THR A 32 -9.05 -12.80 -10.53
N GLU A 33 -10.27 -12.45 -10.14
CA GLU A 33 -10.78 -12.74 -8.80
C GLU A 33 -10.80 -14.24 -8.52
N ALA A 34 -11.29 -15.06 -9.46
CA ALA A 34 -11.30 -16.51 -9.30
C ALA A 34 -9.90 -17.09 -9.14
N ILE A 35 -8.93 -16.66 -9.96
CA ILE A 35 -7.54 -17.11 -9.87
C ILE A 35 -6.94 -16.76 -8.52
N PHE A 36 -7.12 -15.52 -8.05
CA PHE A 36 -6.49 -15.07 -6.81
C PHE A 36 -7.18 -15.57 -5.55
N LEU A 37 -8.51 -15.74 -5.56
CA LEU A 37 -9.23 -16.46 -4.50
C LEU A 37 -8.75 -17.91 -4.41
N SER A 38 -8.58 -18.58 -5.56
CA SER A 38 -8.04 -19.95 -5.61
C SER A 38 -6.60 -19.99 -5.10
N LEU A 39 -5.76 -19.03 -5.50
CA LEU A 39 -4.39 -18.91 -5.03
C LEU A 39 -4.33 -18.66 -3.52
N GLN A 40 -5.20 -17.80 -2.99
CA GLN A 40 -5.29 -17.55 -1.55
C GLN A 40 -5.68 -18.82 -0.80
N ALA A 41 -6.69 -19.55 -1.28
CA ALA A 41 -7.11 -20.82 -0.68
C ALA A 41 -6.00 -21.88 -0.73
N LEU A 42 -5.29 -21.99 -1.85
CA LEU A 42 -4.14 -22.89 -2.00
C LEU A 42 -3.00 -22.53 -1.03
N LEU A 43 -2.64 -21.26 -0.96
CA LEU A 43 -1.61 -20.79 -0.03
C LEU A 43 -2.03 -20.98 1.42
N ALA A 44 -3.29 -20.73 1.76
CA ALA A 44 -3.80 -20.94 3.11
C ALA A 44 -3.76 -22.44 3.48
N THR A 45 -4.24 -23.33 2.60
CA THR A 45 -4.22 -24.78 2.87
C THR A 45 -2.80 -25.34 2.97
N TRP A 46 -1.82 -24.72 2.32
CA TRP A 46 -0.43 -25.17 2.37
C TRP A 46 0.38 -24.56 3.54
N LEU A 47 0.20 -23.27 3.85
CA LEU A 47 0.98 -22.58 4.89
C LEU A 47 0.37 -22.69 6.29
N VAL A 48 -0.96 -22.74 6.41
CA VAL A 48 -1.62 -22.79 7.73
C VAL A 48 -1.27 -24.07 8.51
N PRO A 49 -1.25 -25.27 7.92
CA PRO A 49 -0.87 -26.48 8.66
C PRO A 49 0.59 -26.48 9.13
N ARG A 50 1.49 -25.78 8.42
CA ARG A 50 2.93 -25.74 8.75
C ARG A 50 3.32 -24.64 9.72
N HIS A 51 2.64 -23.50 9.65
CA HIS A 51 3.01 -22.29 10.40
C HIS A 51 1.87 -21.75 11.29
N GLY A 52 0.77 -22.49 11.42
CA GLY A 52 -0.40 -22.12 12.21
C GLY A 52 -1.03 -20.80 11.75
N VAL A 53 -1.43 -19.98 12.73
CA VAL A 53 -2.05 -18.66 12.49
C VAL A 53 -1.12 -17.70 11.73
N VAL A 54 0.19 -17.82 11.93
CA VAL A 54 1.18 -17.01 11.19
C VAL A 54 1.20 -17.39 9.71
N GLY A 55 1.00 -18.68 9.40
CA GLY A 55 0.86 -19.18 8.04
C GLY A 55 -0.27 -18.52 7.26
N ALA A 56 -1.40 -18.21 7.92
CA ALA A 56 -2.50 -17.46 7.29
C ALA A 56 -2.07 -16.05 6.90
N ALA A 57 -1.27 -15.38 7.73
CA ALA A 57 -0.77 -14.04 7.44
C ALA A 57 0.25 -14.03 6.29
N TYR A 58 1.11 -15.05 6.20
CA TYR A 58 2.02 -15.24 5.06
C TYR A 58 1.26 -15.53 3.76
N ALA A 59 0.27 -16.41 3.80
CA ALA A 59 -0.60 -16.69 2.66
C ALA A 59 -1.31 -15.42 2.17
N PHE A 60 -1.81 -14.60 3.11
CA PHE A 60 -2.44 -13.32 2.81
C PHE A 60 -1.47 -12.32 2.17
N ALA A 61 -0.28 -12.12 2.76
CA ALA A 61 0.72 -11.21 2.23
C ALA A 61 1.22 -11.62 0.83
N LEU A 62 1.52 -12.90 0.65
CA LEU A 62 2.01 -13.43 -0.62
C LEU A 62 0.94 -13.38 -1.71
N CYS A 63 -0.30 -13.72 -1.38
CA CYS A 63 -1.41 -13.60 -2.31
C CYS A 63 -1.59 -12.15 -2.78
N TYR A 64 -1.53 -11.17 -1.88
CA TYR A 64 -1.68 -9.76 -2.25
C TYR A 64 -0.49 -9.20 -3.05
N LEU A 65 0.72 -9.73 -2.83
CA LEU A 65 1.87 -9.41 -3.68
C LEU A 65 1.61 -9.86 -5.13
N PHE A 66 1.21 -11.12 -5.31
CA PHE A 66 0.87 -11.65 -6.64
C PHE A 66 -0.36 -10.98 -7.24
N TYR A 67 -1.38 -10.68 -6.43
CA TYR A 67 -2.57 -9.95 -6.86
C TYR A 67 -2.20 -8.57 -7.39
N THR A 68 -1.40 -7.79 -6.64
CA THR A 68 -0.98 -6.45 -7.07
C THR A 68 -0.21 -6.50 -8.39
N ALA A 69 0.72 -7.45 -8.54
CA ALA A 69 1.47 -7.64 -9.79
C ALA A 69 0.56 -8.06 -10.95
N GLY A 70 -0.37 -8.99 -10.72
CA GLY A 70 -1.34 -9.44 -11.72
C GLY A 70 -2.28 -8.31 -12.15
N MET A 71 -2.76 -7.51 -11.21
CA MET A 71 -3.61 -6.35 -11.50
C MET A 71 -2.87 -5.28 -12.29
N ALA A 72 -1.58 -5.03 -12.00
CA ALA A 72 -0.76 -4.13 -12.79
C ALA A 72 -0.59 -4.65 -14.24
N TRP A 73 -0.38 -5.96 -14.41
CA TRP A 73 -0.27 -6.59 -15.73
C TRP A 73 -1.59 -6.53 -16.51
N VAL A 74 -2.73 -6.79 -15.86
CA VAL A 74 -4.04 -6.68 -16.51
C VAL A 74 -4.36 -5.22 -16.86
N GLY A 75 -4.03 -4.27 -15.99
CA GLY A 75 -4.15 -2.84 -16.29
C GLY A 75 -3.30 -2.44 -17.51
N TYR A 76 -2.08 -2.96 -17.62
CA TYR A 76 -1.23 -2.76 -18.79
C TYR A 76 -1.86 -3.32 -20.06
N ARG A 77 -2.44 -4.53 -20.00
CA ARG A 77 -3.10 -5.18 -21.14
C ARG A 77 -4.38 -4.47 -21.60
N LEU A 78 -5.16 -3.90 -20.67
CA LEU A 78 -6.45 -3.28 -20.99
C LEU A 78 -6.33 -1.85 -21.49
N ILE A 79 -5.48 -1.04 -20.84
CA ILE A 79 -5.43 0.41 -21.10
C ILE A 79 -4.00 0.94 -21.30
N GLY A 80 -3.00 0.06 -21.41
CA GLY A 80 -1.60 0.49 -21.45
C GLY A 80 -1.15 1.16 -20.15
N PHE A 81 -1.73 0.77 -19.01
CA PHE A 81 -1.39 1.36 -17.71
C PHE A 81 0.07 1.11 -17.36
N HIS A 82 0.75 2.17 -16.92
CA HIS A 82 2.10 2.11 -16.38
C HIS A 82 2.14 2.87 -15.07
N TRP A 83 2.82 2.29 -14.08
CA TRP A 83 3.08 3.02 -12.85
C TRP A 83 4.08 4.13 -13.15
N SER A 84 3.73 5.36 -12.79
CA SER A 84 4.68 6.46 -12.87
C SER A 84 5.86 6.20 -11.93
N ARG A 85 7.06 6.65 -12.30
CA ARG A 85 8.27 6.52 -11.46
C ARG A 85 8.04 7.09 -10.06
N ALA A 86 7.21 8.12 -9.94
CA ALA A 86 6.84 8.73 -8.66
C ALA A 86 5.98 7.81 -7.78
N VAL A 87 5.07 7.01 -8.37
CA VAL A 87 4.27 6.02 -7.64
C VAL A 87 5.15 4.87 -7.19
N ILE A 88 5.99 4.33 -8.08
CA ILE A 88 6.95 3.26 -7.73
C ILE A 88 7.84 3.71 -6.58
N ARG A 89 8.38 4.94 -6.63
CA ARG A 89 9.21 5.49 -5.55
C ARG A 89 8.46 5.55 -4.22
N MET A 90 7.19 5.99 -4.22
CA MET A 90 6.37 5.99 -3.00
C MET A 90 6.14 4.58 -2.47
N VAL A 91 5.78 3.62 -3.34
CA VAL A 91 5.53 2.23 -2.94
C VAL A 91 6.78 1.58 -2.37
N VAL A 92 7.93 1.75 -3.03
CA VAL A 92 9.21 1.22 -2.53
C VAL A 92 9.57 1.87 -1.20
N SER A 93 9.45 3.20 -1.06
CA SER A 93 9.76 3.87 0.21
C SER A 93 8.85 3.40 1.36
N ALA A 94 7.55 3.21 1.10
CA ALA A 94 6.61 2.72 2.10
C ALA A 94 6.90 1.25 2.46
N ALA A 95 7.20 0.39 1.48
CA ALA A 95 7.59 -0.99 1.71
C ALA A 95 8.89 -1.09 2.53
N SER A 96 9.88 -0.24 2.24
CA SER A 96 11.12 -0.15 3.03
C SER A 96 10.85 0.28 4.47
N LEU A 97 10.01 1.30 4.70
CA LEU A 97 9.64 1.74 6.05
C LEU A 97 8.89 0.66 6.84
N ILE A 98 7.96 -0.04 6.19
CA ILE A 98 7.25 -1.17 6.81
C ILE A 98 8.26 -2.27 7.17
N THR A 99 9.17 -2.62 6.26
CA THR A 99 10.18 -3.65 6.52
C THR A 99 11.12 -3.25 7.66
N LEU A 100 11.56 -1.99 7.71
CA LEU A 100 12.39 -1.46 8.80
C LEU A 100 11.65 -1.48 10.13
N ALA A 101 10.37 -1.11 10.16
CA ALA A 101 9.55 -1.20 11.37
C ALA A 101 9.43 -2.66 11.85
N PHE A 102 9.24 -3.61 10.93
CA PHE A 102 9.19 -5.04 11.23
C PHE A 102 10.50 -5.56 11.82
N VAL A 103 11.63 -5.22 11.20
CA VAL A 103 12.97 -5.62 11.68
C VAL A 103 13.23 -4.98 13.04
N GLY A 104 12.97 -3.68 13.20
CA GLY A 104 13.14 -2.97 14.46
C GLY A 104 12.33 -3.60 15.59
N GLN A 105 11.11 -4.03 15.32
CA GLN A 105 10.26 -4.68 16.32
C GLN A 105 10.79 -6.06 16.77
N HIS A 106 11.68 -6.69 16.01
CA HIS A 106 12.33 -7.94 16.42
C HIS A 106 13.52 -7.72 17.37
N PHE A 107 14.13 -6.52 17.33
CA PHE A 107 15.31 -6.18 18.13
C PHE A 107 15.03 -5.25 19.31
N LEU A 108 13.88 -4.57 19.33
CA LEU A 108 13.50 -3.60 20.36
C LEU A 108 12.28 -4.11 21.13
N ASP A 109 12.40 -4.22 22.46
CA ASP A 109 11.30 -4.59 23.35
C ASP A 109 10.70 -3.38 24.07
N GLY A 110 9.40 -3.46 24.36
CA GLY A 110 8.68 -2.52 25.23
C GLY A 110 8.47 -1.11 24.66
N ALA A 111 8.72 -0.08 25.48
CA ALA A 111 8.42 1.32 25.14
C ALA A 111 9.21 1.86 23.94
N MET A 112 10.42 1.33 23.70
CA MET A 112 11.26 1.78 22.58
C MET A 112 10.71 1.31 21.22
N ALA A 113 10.06 0.14 21.17
CA ALA A 113 9.34 -0.33 19.98
C ALA A 113 8.12 0.54 19.67
N LEU A 114 7.39 0.97 20.70
CA LEU A 114 6.26 1.89 20.58
C LEU A 114 6.68 3.26 20.06
N ILE A 115 7.75 3.84 20.63
CA ILE A 115 8.25 5.16 20.21
C ILE A 115 8.77 5.10 18.78
N SER A 116 9.62 4.13 18.44
CA SER A 116 10.14 3.97 17.07
C SER A 116 9.04 3.73 16.04
N GLY A 117 8.07 2.87 16.36
CA GLY A 117 6.88 2.65 15.52
C GLY A 117 6.04 3.91 15.33
N ALA A 118 5.82 4.69 16.40
CA ALA A 118 5.11 5.96 16.33
C ALA A 118 5.85 6.99 15.47
N THR A 119 7.17 7.11 15.61
CA THR A 119 7.98 8.02 14.78
C THR A 119 7.95 7.63 13.31
N ILE A 120 8.06 6.33 12.99
CA ILE A 120 7.95 5.82 11.61
C ILE A 120 6.55 6.11 11.05
N CYS A 121 5.51 5.89 11.84
CA CYS A 121 4.13 6.15 11.43
C CYS A 121 3.89 7.63 11.13
N VAL A 122 4.29 8.53 12.03
CA VAL A 122 4.13 9.99 11.85
C VAL A 122 4.93 10.48 10.65
N SER A 123 6.20 10.07 10.52
CA SER A 123 7.03 10.47 9.37
C SER A 123 6.50 9.94 8.05
N GLY A 124 6.07 8.68 7.99
CA GLY A 124 5.44 8.07 6.81
C GLY A 124 4.11 8.73 6.43
N ALA A 125 3.28 9.09 7.42
CA ALA A 125 2.03 9.80 7.20
C ALA A 125 2.27 11.20 6.63
N LEU A 126 3.21 11.96 7.20
CA LEU A 126 3.60 13.28 6.70
C LEU A 126 4.16 13.20 5.28
N TRP A 127 5.00 12.20 4.99
CA TRP A 127 5.55 11.99 3.65
C TRP A 127 4.45 11.66 2.63
N SER A 128 3.53 10.77 2.99
CA SER A 128 2.41 10.37 2.12
C SER A 128 1.47 11.55 1.86
N MET A 129 1.20 12.35 2.89
CA MET A 129 0.38 13.56 2.79
C MET A 129 1.05 14.62 1.90
N ARG A 130 2.37 14.82 2.02
CA ARG A 130 3.16 15.67 1.11
C ARG A 130 3.05 15.20 -0.33
N GLY A 131 3.25 13.91 -0.58
CA GLY A 131 3.14 13.35 -1.92
C GLY A 131 1.74 13.49 -2.53
N LEU A 132 0.70 13.41 -1.70
CA LEU A 132 -0.69 13.64 -2.11
C LEU A 132 -0.95 15.12 -2.42
N ALA A 133 -0.50 16.04 -1.55
CA ALA A 133 -0.69 17.48 -1.72
C ALA A 133 -0.03 18.01 -3.00
N HIS A 134 1.12 17.46 -3.39
CA HIS A 134 1.79 17.84 -4.63
C HIS A 134 1.08 17.31 -5.89
N ARG A 135 0.23 16.29 -5.76
CA ARG A 135 -0.48 15.66 -6.90
C ARG A 135 -1.93 16.13 -7.06
N LEU A 136 -2.50 16.74 -6.03
CA LEU A 136 -3.85 17.27 -6.06
C LEU A 136 -3.85 18.72 -6.58
N PRO A 137 -4.83 19.12 -7.41
CA PRO A 137 -5.03 20.52 -7.80
C PRO A 137 -5.19 21.39 -6.56
N ALA A 138 -4.55 22.58 -6.54
CA ALA A 138 -4.49 23.47 -5.38
C ALA A 138 -5.86 23.89 -4.80
N GLU A 139 -6.92 23.76 -5.60
CA GLU A 139 -8.32 24.09 -5.28
C GLU A 139 -9.08 22.96 -4.58
N ASN A 140 -8.48 21.78 -4.38
CA ASN A 140 -9.18 20.65 -3.80
C ASN A 140 -9.52 20.90 -2.30
N PRO A 141 -10.78 20.66 -1.85
CA PRO A 141 -11.21 20.90 -0.47
C PRO A 141 -10.33 20.20 0.58
N LEU A 142 -9.71 19.07 0.25
CA LEU A 142 -8.79 18.35 1.14
C LEU A 142 -7.51 19.15 1.44
N ILE A 143 -6.97 19.88 0.45
CA ILE A 143 -5.80 20.75 0.65
C ILE A 143 -6.19 21.96 1.51
N THR A 144 -7.40 22.50 1.31
CA THR A 144 -7.92 23.63 2.09
C THR A 144 -8.13 23.25 3.56
N ILE A 145 -8.62 22.04 3.85
CA ILE A 145 -8.74 21.51 5.21
C ILE A 145 -7.36 21.25 5.81
N ALA A 146 -6.42 20.65 5.07
CA ALA A 146 -5.06 20.42 5.55
C ALA A 146 -4.34 21.74 5.88
N LYS A 147 -4.58 22.82 5.12
CA LYS A 147 -4.05 24.17 5.37
C LYS A 147 -4.63 24.83 6.64
N ARG A 148 -5.77 24.38 7.16
CA ARG A 148 -6.36 24.91 8.41
C ARG A 148 -5.64 24.42 9.67
N ILE A 149 -4.85 23.34 9.57
CA ILE A 149 -4.09 22.82 10.72
C ILE A 149 -2.81 23.67 10.86
N PRO A 150 -2.58 24.31 12.03
CA PRO A 150 -1.39 25.14 12.24
C PRO A 150 -0.10 24.31 12.05
N GLY A 151 0.86 24.84 11.29
CA GLY A 151 2.13 24.17 10.98
C GLY A 151 2.13 23.26 9.74
N MET A 152 0.97 22.76 9.32
CA MET A 152 0.85 21.85 8.16
C MET A 152 1.20 22.54 6.83
N ARG A 153 0.94 23.85 6.71
CA ARG A 153 1.32 24.66 5.54
C ARG A 153 2.84 24.77 5.38
N TYR A 154 3.60 24.87 6.47
CA TYR A 154 5.06 24.86 6.39
C TYR A 154 5.57 23.48 6.02
N LEU A 155 5.05 22.42 6.67
CA LEU A 155 5.44 21.05 6.36
C LEU A 155 5.11 20.66 4.93
N LEU A 156 3.92 20.93 4.41
CA LEU A 156 3.54 20.50 3.05
C LEU A 156 4.28 21.25 1.93
N PHE A 157 4.74 22.49 2.17
CA PHE A 157 5.39 23.35 1.16
C PHE A 157 6.89 23.63 1.44
N LEU A 158 7.50 22.98 2.44
CA LEU A 158 8.95 23.00 2.71
C LEU A 158 9.68 22.30 1.56
N GLY A 159 10.01 23.07 0.52
CA GLY A 159 10.65 22.62 -0.72
C GLY A 159 10.48 23.61 -1.87
N GLU A 160 9.44 24.44 -1.84
CA GLU A 160 9.22 25.53 -2.81
C GLU A 160 9.86 26.82 -2.29
N SER A 161 11.20 26.87 -2.26
CA SER A 161 11.91 28.15 -2.30
C SER A 161 12.08 28.51 -3.77
N LYS A 162 11.19 29.40 -4.23
CA LYS A 162 11.21 30.18 -5.48
C LYS A 162 11.75 29.52 -6.75
#